data_AF-S5MCV5-F1
#
_entry.id   AF-S5MCV5-F1
#
_cell.length_a   1.000
_cell.length_b   1.000
_cell.length_c   1.000
_cell.angle_alpha   90.00
_cell.angle_beta   90.00
_cell.angle_gamma   90.00
#
_symmetry.space_group_name_H-M   'P 1'
#
loop_
_entity.id
_entity.type
_entity.pdbx_description
1 polymer ?
#
loop_
_entity_poly.entity_id
_entity_poly.type
_entity_poly.pdbx_seq_one_letter_code
_entity_poly.pdbx_strand_id
1 'polypeptide(L)'
;MNLNITLKNTIEDLLNYFNNDCLLNIKINDRLLKINSEDVISNIDINSLFLIDKIVQNINTLRQDNQSQLALKKFDTKIFASTEIILSAANEAFKKVKAAFEKIKFLKDSNSFESTKINMNDKFVVRKIAAYAQRILSKFENLPERLITKNEIKDLLVLLKKITLCEDIGEILGLTREILIRQNVILKPDYFVDYNALIDEYGWVHDVVKLSSANAEFMGLIVDVEIYTNVVKEWQYVPSAIRV
;
A
#
# COMPACT_ATOMS: atom_id res chain seq x y z
N MET A 1 24.28 0.80 8.13
CA MET A 1 22.83 0.81 7.85
C MET A 1 22.04 0.58 9.12
N ASN A 2 21.09 1.46 9.46
CA ASN A 2 20.23 1.29 10.64
C ASN A 2 18.82 0.90 10.20
N LEU A 3 18.56 -0.41 10.09
CA LEU A 3 17.25 -0.96 9.70
C LEU A 3 16.11 -0.46 10.59
N ASN A 4 16.39 -0.17 11.87
CA ASN A 4 15.38 0.37 12.77
C ASN A 4 14.98 1.79 12.36
N ILE A 5 15.91 2.60 11.84
CA ILE A 5 15.59 3.94 11.30
C ILE A 5 14.74 3.80 10.04
N THR A 6 15.14 2.97 9.07
CA THR A 6 14.35 2.74 7.84
C THR A 6 12.93 2.26 8.18
N LEU A 7 12.80 1.32 9.13
CA LEU A 7 11.52 0.81 9.59
C LEU A 7 10.63 1.90 10.20
N LYS A 8 11.18 2.66 11.16
CA LYS A 8 10.45 3.75 11.83
C LYS A 8 10.01 4.81 10.83
N ASN A 9 10.93 5.27 9.99
CA ASN A 9 10.63 6.30 8.99
C ASN A 9 9.58 5.82 7.99
N THR A 10 9.66 4.57 7.52
CA THR A 10 8.66 4.03 6.58
C THR A 10 7.27 3.96 7.25
N ILE A 11 7.19 3.54 8.51
CA ILE A 11 5.94 3.49 9.26
C ILE A 11 5.38 4.91 9.48
N GLU A 12 6.21 5.85 9.89
CA GLU A 12 5.82 7.26 10.08
C GLU A 12 5.34 7.90 8.78
N ASP A 13 6.04 7.66 7.67
CA ASP A 13 5.67 8.18 6.34
C ASP A 13 4.32 7.64 5.89
N LEU A 14 4.08 6.33 6.06
CA LEU A 14 2.77 5.72 5.77
C LEU A 14 1.67 6.28 6.66
N LEU A 15 1.92 6.43 7.96
CA LEU A 15 0.93 7.00 8.89
C LEU A 15 0.59 8.44 8.55
N ASN A 16 1.58 9.25 8.19
CA ASN A 16 1.36 10.62 7.76
C ASN A 16 0.57 10.67 6.45
N TYR A 17 0.98 9.89 5.45
CA TYR A 17 0.29 9.81 4.17
C TYR A 17 -1.18 9.41 4.33
N PHE A 18 -1.47 8.36 5.11
CA PHE A 18 -2.85 7.93 5.30
C PHE A 18 -3.66 8.88 6.19
N ASN A 19 -3.13 9.34 7.32
CA ASN A 19 -3.90 10.16 8.26
C ASN A 19 -4.05 11.62 7.81
N ASN A 20 -3.01 12.19 7.21
CA ASN A 20 -2.96 13.63 6.91
C ASN A 20 -3.33 13.94 5.45
N ASP A 21 -3.14 12.99 4.53
CA ASP A 21 -3.44 13.22 3.11
C ASP A 21 -4.70 12.47 2.66
N CYS A 22 -4.81 11.18 3.00
CA CYS A 22 -5.90 10.33 2.49
C CYS A 22 -7.18 10.39 3.32
N LEU A 23 -7.06 10.28 4.65
CA LEU A 23 -8.19 10.23 5.58
C LEU A 23 -8.59 11.60 6.14
N LEU A 24 -7.92 12.66 5.68
CA LEU A 24 -8.16 14.01 6.17
C LEU A 24 -9.63 14.39 5.98
N ASN A 25 -10.29 14.75 7.10
CA ASN A 25 -11.71 15.13 7.16
C ASN A 25 -12.71 14.03 6.79
N ILE A 26 -12.29 12.78 6.58
CA ILE A 26 -13.22 11.66 6.37
C ILE A 26 -13.87 11.29 7.70
N LYS A 27 -15.19 11.13 7.70
CA LYS A 27 -15.98 10.72 8.87
C LYS A 27 -16.79 9.47 8.61
N ILE A 28 -16.85 8.60 9.61
CA ILE A 28 -17.83 7.51 9.71
C ILE A 28 -18.58 7.70 11.03
N ASN A 29 -19.92 7.70 10.99
CA ASN A 29 -20.77 7.88 12.17
C ASN A 29 -20.37 9.11 13.01
N ASP A 30 -20.17 10.25 12.33
CA ASP A 30 -19.72 11.54 12.90
C ASP A 30 -18.34 11.55 13.59
N ARG A 31 -17.59 10.46 13.52
CA ARG A 31 -16.21 10.36 14.04
C ARG A 31 -15.21 10.50 12.91
N LEU A 32 -14.18 11.32 13.14
CA LEU A 32 -13.04 11.41 12.21
C LEU A 32 -12.30 10.08 12.17
N LEU A 33 -12.01 9.59 10.97
CA LEU A 33 -11.15 8.43 10.81
C LEU A 33 -9.70 8.80 11.08
N LYS A 34 -9.03 7.95 11.85
CA LYS A 34 -7.58 8.03 12.09
C LYS A 34 -7.04 6.64 12.39
N ILE A 35 -5.96 6.27 11.72
CA ILE A 35 -5.17 5.09 12.02
C ILE A 35 -4.35 5.39 13.26
N ASN A 36 -4.60 4.67 14.36
CA ASN A 36 -3.90 4.88 15.62
C ASN A 36 -2.58 4.07 15.66
N SER A 37 -1.53 4.71 16.18
CA SER A 37 -0.16 4.18 16.24
C SER A 37 0.62 4.61 17.48
N GLU A 38 -0.02 5.24 18.47
CA GLU A 38 0.66 5.98 19.57
C GLU A 38 1.66 5.11 20.36
N ASP A 39 1.44 3.80 20.47
CA ASP A 39 2.36 2.87 21.16
C ASP A 39 3.38 2.18 20.23
N VAL A 40 3.19 2.25 18.91
CA VAL A 40 3.97 1.44 17.95
C VAL A 40 5.24 2.16 17.55
N ILE A 41 5.18 3.44 17.15
CA ILE A 41 6.34 4.19 16.65
C ILE A 41 7.48 4.23 17.69
N SER A 42 7.15 4.46 18.95
CA SER A 42 8.12 4.57 20.04
C SER A 42 8.88 3.26 20.27
N ASN A 43 8.21 2.11 20.11
CA ASN A 43 8.69 0.80 20.54
C ASN A 43 9.07 -0.15 19.40
N ILE A 44 8.81 0.21 18.15
CA ILE A 44 9.07 -0.65 16.99
C ILE A 44 10.57 -0.72 16.67
N ASP A 45 11.05 -1.94 16.47
CA ASP A 45 12.36 -2.28 15.92
C ASP A 45 12.29 -3.57 15.08
N ILE A 46 13.42 -3.99 14.51
CA ILE A 46 13.52 -5.18 13.65
C ILE A 46 13.18 -6.51 14.38
N ASN A 47 13.17 -6.51 15.71
CA ASN A 47 12.82 -7.65 16.54
C ASN A 47 11.38 -7.60 17.03
N SER A 48 10.76 -6.42 17.07
CA SER A 48 9.38 -6.21 17.51
C SER A 48 8.39 -5.99 16.36
N LEU A 49 8.65 -6.54 15.17
CA LEU A 49 7.77 -6.43 13.98
C LEU A 49 6.31 -6.83 14.23
N PHE A 50 6.04 -7.66 15.24
CA PHE A 50 4.68 -8.00 15.68
C PHE A 50 3.85 -6.78 16.13
N LEU A 51 4.48 -5.67 16.51
CA LEU A 51 3.76 -4.44 16.87
C LEU A 51 3.02 -3.81 15.68
N ILE A 52 3.45 -4.09 14.44
CA ILE A 52 2.72 -3.69 13.22
C ILE A 52 1.33 -4.36 13.18
N ASP A 53 1.16 -5.52 13.79
CA ASP A 53 -0.14 -6.21 13.84
C ASP A 53 -1.18 -5.38 14.61
N LYS A 54 -0.77 -4.52 15.56
CA LYS A 54 -1.68 -3.59 16.25
C LYS A 54 -2.25 -2.54 15.29
N ILE A 55 -1.42 -1.99 14.39
CA ILE A 55 -1.86 -1.05 13.34
C ILE A 55 -2.82 -1.77 12.39
N VAL A 56 -2.46 -2.97 11.94
CA VAL A 56 -3.30 -3.80 11.05
C VAL A 56 -4.64 -4.12 11.70
N GLN A 57 -4.67 -4.47 12.99
CA GLN A 57 -5.91 -4.70 13.73
C GLN A 57 -6.76 -3.43 13.80
N ASN A 58 -6.17 -2.28 14.13
CA ASN A 58 -6.87 -1.00 14.14
C ASN A 58 -7.51 -0.68 12.78
N ILE A 59 -6.78 -0.87 11.68
CA ILE A 59 -7.32 -0.68 10.32
C ILE A 59 -8.49 -1.64 10.04
N ASN A 60 -8.40 -2.90 10.47
CA ASN A 60 -9.50 -3.85 10.29
C ASN A 60 -10.74 -3.45 11.11
N THR A 61 -10.58 -2.91 12.32
CA THR A 61 -11.70 -2.33 13.08
C THR A 61 -12.34 -1.17 12.31
N LEU A 62 -11.53 -0.23 11.77
CA LEU A 62 -12.04 0.87 10.96
C LEU A 62 -12.79 0.39 9.70
N ARG A 63 -12.33 -0.72 9.08
CA ARG A 63 -13.03 -1.34 7.94
C ARG A 63 -14.35 -1.98 8.35
N GLN A 64 -14.41 -2.62 9.52
CA GLN A 64 -15.67 -3.14 10.06
C GLN A 64 -16.65 -2.01 10.35
N ASP A 65 -16.18 -0.90 10.91
CA ASP A 65 -16.99 0.31 11.11
C ASP A 65 -17.49 0.87 9.77
N ASN A 66 -16.63 0.90 8.74
CA ASN A 66 -17.03 1.30 7.38
C ASN A 66 -18.14 0.38 6.81
N GLN A 67 -17.99 -0.93 6.96
CA GLN A 67 -18.97 -1.92 6.51
C GLN A 67 -20.29 -1.85 7.28
N SER A 68 -20.27 -1.45 8.55
CA SER A 68 -21.49 -1.28 9.36
C SER A 68 -22.45 -0.25 8.76
N GLN A 69 -21.95 0.71 7.98
CA GLN A 69 -22.76 1.71 7.28
C GLN A 69 -23.74 1.10 6.27
N LEU A 70 -23.40 -0.07 5.70
CA LEU A 70 -24.27 -0.77 4.76
C LEU A 70 -25.61 -1.21 5.38
N ALA A 71 -25.69 -1.29 6.71
CA ALA A 71 -26.93 -1.58 7.43
C ALA A 71 -27.84 -0.35 7.61
N LEU A 72 -27.32 0.86 7.35
CA LEU A 72 -28.08 2.11 7.49
C LEU A 72 -28.91 2.37 6.22
N LYS A 73 -30.18 2.76 6.40
CA LYS A 73 -31.08 3.04 5.27
C LYS A 73 -30.63 4.19 4.36
N LYS A 74 -29.74 5.07 4.82
CA LYS A 74 -29.27 6.26 4.11
C LYS A 74 -27.80 6.52 4.43
N PHE A 75 -26.91 5.67 3.92
CA PHE A 75 -25.47 5.92 3.98
C PHE A 75 -24.98 6.50 2.66
N ASP A 76 -23.87 7.23 2.71
CA ASP A 76 -23.22 7.76 1.52
C ASP A 76 -22.34 6.68 0.89
N THR A 77 -22.75 6.20 -0.29
CA THR A 77 -22.05 5.15 -1.04
C THR A 77 -20.68 5.60 -1.53
N LYS A 78 -20.48 6.91 -1.78
CA LYS A 78 -19.17 7.48 -2.15
C LYS A 78 -18.21 7.44 -0.96
N ILE A 79 -18.69 7.82 0.22
CA ILE A 79 -17.89 7.79 1.45
C ILE A 79 -17.53 6.35 1.81
N PHE A 80 -18.48 5.41 1.70
CA PHE A 80 -18.20 4.00 1.91
C PHE A 80 -17.11 3.48 0.96
N ALA A 81 -17.24 3.74 -0.35
CA ALA A 81 -16.32 3.25 -1.36
C ALA A 81 -14.91 3.85 -1.22
N SER A 82 -14.79 5.17 -1.02
CA SER A 82 -13.48 5.83 -0.76
C SER A 82 -12.80 5.22 0.44
N THR A 83 -13.54 5.13 1.55
CA THR A 83 -12.98 4.66 2.81
C THR A 83 -12.53 3.20 2.68
N GLU A 84 -13.28 2.37 1.96
CA GLU A 84 -12.89 0.98 1.73
C GLU A 84 -11.61 0.85 0.90
N ILE A 85 -11.45 1.66 -0.15
CA ILE A 85 -10.25 1.68 -0.98
C ILE A 85 -9.04 2.14 -0.15
N ILE A 86 -9.17 3.25 0.59
CA ILE A 86 -8.09 3.83 1.39
C ILE A 86 -7.66 2.86 2.49
N LEU A 87 -8.60 2.32 3.26
CA LEU A 87 -8.28 1.41 4.36
C LEU A 87 -7.74 0.06 3.86
N SER A 88 -8.18 -0.41 2.69
CA SER A 88 -7.60 -1.61 2.06
C SER A 88 -6.14 -1.38 1.66
N ALA A 89 -5.84 -0.22 1.06
CA ALA A 89 -4.48 0.18 0.71
C ALA A 89 -3.59 0.31 1.96
N ALA A 90 -4.09 0.94 3.02
CA ALA A 90 -3.36 1.06 4.28
C ALA A 90 -3.06 -0.32 4.91
N ASN A 91 -4.06 -1.20 4.95
CA ASN A 91 -3.89 -2.56 5.47
C ASN A 91 -2.80 -3.33 4.73
N GLU A 92 -2.78 -3.27 3.39
CA GLU A 92 -1.74 -3.92 2.60
C GLU A 92 -0.37 -3.27 2.82
N ALA A 93 -0.30 -1.93 2.88
CA ALA A 93 0.94 -1.20 3.13
C ALA A 93 1.66 -1.69 4.41
N PHE A 94 0.95 -1.70 5.55
CA PHE A 94 1.55 -2.12 6.82
C PHE A 94 1.88 -3.62 6.86
N LYS A 95 1.03 -4.49 6.30
CA LYS A 95 1.37 -5.91 6.12
C LYS A 95 2.64 -6.10 5.31
N LYS A 96 2.80 -5.28 4.28
CA LYS A 96 3.97 -5.33 3.40
C LYS A 96 5.23 -4.85 4.09
N VAL A 97 5.17 -3.79 4.91
CA VAL A 97 6.28 -3.37 5.77
C VAL A 97 6.77 -4.55 6.61
N LYS A 98 5.86 -5.19 7.36
CA LYS A 98 6.19 -6.35 8.20
C LYS A 98 6.85 -7.47 7.38
N ALA A 99 6.22 -7.89 6.28
CA ALA A 99 6.73 -8.97 5.44
C ALA A 99 8.08 -8.65 4.78
N ALA A 100 8.34 -7.39 4.42
CA ALA A 100 9.60 -6.97 3.82
C ALA A 100 10.74 -7.03 4.85
N PHE A 101 10.51 -6.51 6.05
CA PHE A 101 11.51 -6.54 7.12
C PHE A 101 11.76 -7.94 7.69
N GLU A 102 10.75 -8.82 7.73
CA GLU A 102 10.94 -10.24 8.03
C GLU A 102 11.88 -10.92 7.03
N LYS A 103 11.69 -10.66 5.72
CA LYS A 103 12.56 -11.17 4.66
C LYS A 103 13.97 -10.60 4.76
N ILE A 104 14.11 -9.30 5.05
CA ILE A 104 15.42 -8.67 5.26
C ILE A 104 16.15 -9.27 6.46
N LYS A 105 15.44 -9.49 7.56
CA LYS A 105 15.98 -10.16 8.75
C LYS A 105 16.50 -11.56 8.44
N PHE A 106 15.80 -12.31 7.59
CA PHE A 106 16.24 -13.63 7.12
C PHE A 106 17.48 -13.58 6.22
N LEU A 107 17.65 -12.52 5.42
CA LEU A 107 18.79 -12.33 4.52
C LEU A 107 20.05 -11.77 5.21
N LYS A 108 19.97 -11.49 6.51
CA LYS A 108 21.12 -11.09 7.32
C LYS A 108 22.01 -12.32 7.56
N ASP A 109 23.30 -12.21 7.27
CA ASP A 109 24.24 -13.33 7.42
C ASP A 109 24.32 -13.79 8.88
N SER A 110 23.77 -14.97 9.16
CA SER A 110 23.77 -15.60 10.47
C SER A 110 25.13 -16.21 10.85
N ASN A 111 26.06 -16.35 9.90
CA ASN A 111 27.39 -16.95 10.13
C ASN A 111 28.48 -15.93 10.46
N SER A 112 28.18 -14.63 10.39
CA SER A 112 29.13 -13.59 10.75
C SER A 112 28.82 -13.05 12.15
N PHE A 113 29.70 -13.34 13.12
CA PHE A 113 29.59 -12.78 14.48
C PHE A 113 29.67 -11.23 14.49
N GLU A 114 30.16 -10.61 13.41
CA GLU A 114 30.40 -9.16 13.33
C GLU A 114 29.78 -8.46 12.11
N SER A 115 29.30 -9.18 11.08
CA SER A 115 28.86 -8.51 9.85
C SER A 115 27.38 -8.17 9.88
N THR A 116 27.10 -6.87 9.78
CA THR A 116 25.76 -6.32 9.52
C THR A 116 25.37 -6.44 8.04
N LYS A 117 26.12 -7.22 7.25
CA LYS A 117 25.91 -7.35 5.81
C LYS A 117 24.62 -8.10 5.52
N ILE A 118 23.71 -7.42 4.83
CA ILE A 118 22.57 -8.06 4.20
C ILE A 118 23.05 -8.61 2.87
N ASN A 119 22.76 -9.88 2.59
CA ASN A 119 23.06 -10.48 1.29
C ASN A 119 22.01 -10.04 0.26
N MET A 120 22.06 -8.76 -0.14
CA MET A 120 21.15 -8.15 -1.10
C MET A 120 21.89 -7.13 -1.97
N ASN A 121 21.66 -7.19 -3.28
CA ASN A 121 22.20 -6.26 -4.27
C ASN A 121 21.08 -5.72 -5.17
N ASP A 122 21.41 -4.76 -6.03
CA ASP A 122 20.42 -4.12 -6.90
C ASP A 122 19.67 -5.12 -7.77
N LYS A 123 20.38 -6.10 -8.34
CA LYS A 123 19.78 -7.14 -9.20
C LYS A 123 18.74 -7.98 -8.46
N PHE A 124 18.97 -8.28 -7.17
CA PHE A 124 17.99 -8.96 -6.34
C PHE A 124 16.74 -8.10 -6.13
N VAL A 125 16.92 -6.82 -5.84
CA VAL A 125 15.82 -5.86 -5.61
C VAL A 125 14.98 -5.68 -6.87
N VAL A 126 15.61 -5.43 -8.01
CA VAL A 126 14.95 -5.33 -9.32
C VAL A 126 14.10 -6.57 -9.60
N ARG A 127 14.66 -7.76 -9.47
CA ARG A 127 13.93 -9.03 -9.70
C ARG A 127 12.74 -9.19 -8.77
N LYS A 128 12.89 -8.78 -7.51
CA LYS A 128 11.83 -8.87 -6.51
C LYS A 128 10.67 -7.91 -6.82
N ILE A 129 10.99 -6.67 -7.20
CA ILE A 129 10.02 -5.66 -7.60
C ILE A 129 9.32 -6.09 -8.90
N ALA A 130 10.07 -6.56 -9.90
CA ALA A 130 9.52 -7.05 -11.17
C ALA A 130 8.58 -8.25 -10.95
N ALA A 131 8.98 -9.23 -10.13
CA ALA A 131 8.12 -10.36 -9.79
C ALA A 131 6.83 -9.92 -9.09
N TYR A 132 6.92 -8.88 -8.24
CA TYR A 132 5.74 -8.34 -7.59
C TYR A 132 4.84 -7.57 -8.57
N ALA A 133 5.40 -6.71 -9.42
CA ALA A 133 4.65 -6.01 -10.47
C ALA A 133 3.91 -7.01 -11.39
N GLN A 134 4.55 -8.13 -11.76
CA GLN A 134 3.92 -9.20 -12.54
C GLN A 134 2.72 -9.82 -11.81
N ARG A 135 2.83 -10.06 -10.50
CA ARG A 135 1.71 -10.56 -9.67
C ARG A 135 0.52 -9.58 -9.70
N ILE A 136 0.80 -8.27 -9.64
CA ILE A 136 -0.25 -7.24 -9.70
C ILE A 136 -0.94 -7.25 -11.06
N LEU A 137 -0.17 -7.30 -12.15
CA LEU A 137 -0.72 -7.42 -13.51
C LEU A 137 -1.69 -8.60 -13.61
N SER A 138 -1.28 -9.79 -13.18
CA SER A 138 -2.14 -10.98 -13.21
C SER A 138 -3.39 -10.83 -12.34
N LYS A 139 -3.34 -10.12 -11.21
CA LYS A 139 -4.52 -9.87 -10.38
C LYS A 139 -5.53 -8.97 -11.10
N PHE A 140 -5.05 -7.95 -11.82
CA PHE A 140 -5.90 -7.04 -12.59
C PHE A 140 -6.46 -7.69 -13.86
N GLU A 141 -5.74 -8.58 -14.53
CA GLU A 141 -6.25 -9.37 -15.66
C GLU A 141 -7.48 -10.22 -15.30
N ASN A 142 -7.64 -10.57 -14.02
CA ASN A 142 -8.75 -11.38 -13.52
C ASN A 142 -9.94 -10.55 -13.00
N LEU A 143 -9.89 -9.21 -13.10
CA LEU A 143 -11.04 -8.36 -12.73
C LEU A 143 -12.11 -8.37 -13.83
N PRO A 144 -13.38 -8.07 -13.49
CA PRO A 144 -14.41 -7.80 -14.51
C PRO A 144 -13.97 -6.71 -15.50
N GLU A 145 -14.17 -6.94 -16.79
CA GLU A 145 -13.73 -6.03 -17.86
C GLU A 145 -14.22 -4.58 -17.65
N ARG A 146 -15.46 -4.41 -17.20
CA ARG A 146 -16.05 -3.10 -16.86
C ARG A 146 -15.26 -2.28 -15.84
N LEU A 147 -14.46 -2.92 -14.99
CA LEU A 147 -13.57 -2.25 -14.03
C LEU A 147 -12.23 -1.92 -14.68
N ILE A 148 -11.69 -2.80 -15.52
CA ILE A 148 -10.36 -2.67 -16.16
C ILE A 148 -10.35 -1.63 -17.28
N THR A 149 -11.47 -1.41 -17.97
CA THR A 149 -11.51 -0.55 -19.16
C THR A 149 -11.30 0.93 -18.88
N LYS A 150 -11.30 1.35 -17.61
CA LYS A 150 -11.04 2.73 -17.18
C LYS A 150 -9.61 3.15 -17.48
N ASN A 151 -9.45 4.35 -18.05
CA ASN A 151 -8.15 4.84 -18.53
C ASN A 151 -7.14 4.96 -17.38
N GLU A 152 -7.61 5.34 -16.20
CA GLU A 152 -6.81 5.48 -14.98
C GLU A 152 -6.16 4.14 -14.58
N ILE A 153 -6.90 3.03 -14.69
CA ILE A 153 -6.35 1.69 -14.42
C ILE A 153 -5.41 1.27 -15.55
N LYS A 154 -5.79 1.48 -16.82
CA LYS A 154 -4.93 1.15 -17.96
C LYS A 154 -3.56 1.82 -17.86
N ASP A 155 -3.53 3.09 -17.49
CA ASP A 155 -2.30 3.85 -17.32
C ASP A 155 -1.41 3.27 -16.22
N LEU A 156 -1.99 2.87 -15.09
CA LEU A 156 -1.25 2.16 -14.04
C LEU A 156 -0.70 0.81 -14.52
N LEU A 157 -1.48 0.05 -15.28
CA LEU A 157 -1.03 -1.23 -15.84
C LEU A 157 0.12 -1.04 -16.85
N VAL A 158 0.12 0.06 -17.61
CA VAL A 158 1.24 0.41 -18.50
C VAL A 158 2.51 0.67 -17.68
N LEU A 159 2.42 1.40 -16.56
CA LEU A 159 3.57 1.64 -15.68
C LEU A 159 4.10 0.34 -15.06
N LEU A 160 3.22 -0.57 -14.63
CA LEU A 160 3.64 -1.88 -14.13
C LEU A 160 4.37 -2.70 -15.20
N LYS A 161 3.88 -2.70 -16.44
CA LYS A 161 4.56 -3.39 -17.56
C LYS A 161 5.95 -2.82 -17.84
N LYS A 162 6.16 -1.52 -17.62
CA LYS A 162 7.50 -0.93 -17.69
C LYS A 162 8.39 -1.42 -16.54
N ILE A 163 7.86 -1.45 -15.31
CA ILE A 163 8.58 -1.95 -14.14
C ILE A 163 9.01 -3.42 -14.31
N THR A 164 8.17 -4.29 -14.90
CA THR A 164 8.53 -5.71 -15.09
C THR A 164 9.69 -5.93 -16.06
N LEU A 165 9.94 -4.98 -16.96
CA LEU A 165 11.01 -5.03 -17.96
C LEU A 165 12.23 -4.17 -17.58
N CYS A 166 12.13 -3.40 -16.49
CA CYS A 166 13.16 -2.47 -16.07
C CYS A 166 14.29 -3.19 -15.34
N GLU A 167 15.54 -2.82 -15.65
CA GLU A 167 16.73 -3.34 -14.97
C GLU A 167 17.38 -2.31 -14.03
N ASP A 168 16.98 -1.03 -14.13
CA ASP A 168 17.52 0.07 -13.33
C ASP A 168 16.61 0.42 -12.13
N ILE A 169 17.21 0.55 -10.95
CA ILE A 169 16.48 0.91 -9.72
C ILE A 169 16.03 2.37 -9.73
N GLY A 170 16.79 3.28 -10.34
CA GLY A 170 16.43 4.68 -10.46
C GLY A 170 15.18 4.88 -11.31
N GLU A 171 15.09 4.19 -12.44
CA GLU A 171 13.92 4.18 -13.31
C GLU A 171 12.71 3.54 -12.61
N ILE A 172 12.89 2.42 -11.92
CA ILE A 172 11.83 1.81 -11.08
C ILE A 172 11.30 2.82 -10.06
N LEU A 173 12.17 3.58 -9.39
CA LEU A 173 11.76 4.63 -8.44
C LEU A 173 10.93 5.71 -9.13
N GLY A 174 11.37 6.18 -10.30
CA GLY A 174 10.62 7.16 -11.10
C GLY A 174 9.22 6.66 -11.49
N LEU A 175 9.13 5.42 -11.99
CA LEU A 175 7.86 4.78 -12.35
C LEU A 175 6.96 4.58 -11.14
N THR A 176 7.53 4.24 -9.97
CA THR A 176 6.77 4.02 -8.73
C THR A 176 6.19 5.32 -8.19
N ARG A 177 6.90 6.46 -8.31
CA ARG A 177 6.35 7.79 -7.98
C ARG A 177 5.16 8.14 -8.85
N GLU A 178 5.27 7.88 -10.16
CA GLU A 178 4.17 8.10 -11.09
C GLU A 178 2.96 7.21 -10.76
N ILE A 179 3.20 5.95 -10.35
CA ILE A 179 2.15 5.07 -9.82
C ILE A 179 1.48 5.69 -8.60
N LEU A 180 2.22 6.22 -7.62
CA LEU A 180 1.63 6.85 -6.43
C LEU A 180 0.77 8.06 -6.78
N ILE A 181 1.25 8.94 -7.67
CA ILE A 181 0.50 10.12 -8.13
C ILE A 181 -0.83 9.70 -8.77
N ARG A 182 -0.80 8.68 -9.64
CA ARG A 182 -2.01 8.16 -10.29
C ARG A 182 -2.91 7.41 -9.31
N GLN A 183 -2.34 6.70 -8.34
CA GLN A 183 -3.08 6.07 -7.25
C GLN A 183 -3.88 7.10 -6.44
N ASN A 184 -3.32 8.27 -6.14
CA ASN A 184 -4.04 9.34 -5.45
C ASN A 184 -5.32 9.81 -6.17
N VAL A 185 -5.37 9.66 -7.50
CA VAL A 185 -6.59 9.90 -8.29
C VAL A 185 -7.60 8.78 -8.07
N ILE A 186 -7.16 7.53 -8.00
CA ILE A 186 -8.03 6.36 -7.75
C ILE A 186 -8.60 6.32 -6.34
N LEU A 187 -7.83 6.81 -5.35
CA LEU A 187 -8.30 6.95 -3.98
C LEU A 187 -9.50 7.91 -3.85
N LYS A 188 -9.81 8.72 -4.88
CA LYS A 188 -10.99 9.58 -4.97
C LYS A 188 -12.08 8.86 -5.83
N PRO A 189 -13.17 8.34 -5.24
CA PRO A 189 -14.09 7.40 -5.90
C PRO A 189 -14.92 7.95 -7.05
N ASP A 190 -14.96 9.28 -7.23
CA ASP A 190 -15.79 9.92 -8.25
C ASP A 190 -15.51 9.38 -9.67
N TYR A 191 -14.38 8.69 -9.88
CA TYR A 191 -13.98 8.08 -11.15
C TYR A 191 -14.41 6.61 -11.32
N PHE A 192 -14.63 5.84 -10.24
CA PHE A 192 -14.69 4.37 -10.33
C PHE A 192 -16.08 3.75 -10.27
N VAL A 193 -17.04 4.46 -9.70
CA VAL A 193 -18.39 3.91 -9.52
C VAL A 193 -19.32 4.59 -10.52
N ASP A 194 -19.78 3.85 -11.53
CA ASP A 194 -20.88 4.31 -12.37
C ASP A 194 -22.19 4.11 -11.60
N TYR A 195 -22.56 5.13 -10.82
CA TYR A 195 -23.76 5.13 -9.98
C TYR A 195 -25.06 4.94 -10.77
N ASN A 196 -25.05 5.14 -12.09
CA ASN A 196 -26.21 4.92 -12.97
C ASN A 196 -26.32 3.46 -13.44
N ALA A 197 -25.23 2.70 -13.42
CA ALA A 197 -25.21 1.27 -13.75
C ALA A 197 -25.56 0.36 -12.55
N LEU A 198 -25.71 0.93 -11.35
CA LEU A 198 -25.95 0.20 -10.10
C LEU A 198 -27.44 -0.08 -9.84
N ILE A 199 -28.14 -0.57 -10.86
CA ILE A 199 -29.57 -0.92 -10.74
C ILE A 199 -29.76 -2.14 -9.81
N ASP A 200 -28.70 -2.93 -9.57
CA ASP A 200 -28.68 -4.01 -8.57
C ASP A 200 -27.86 -3.62 -7.33
N GLU A 201 -28.56 -3.35 -6.23
CA GLU A 201 -28.05 -2.78 -4.97
C GLU A 201 -26.94 -3.60 -4.27
N TYR A 202 -26.60 -4.80 -4.76
CA TYR A 202 -25.55 -5.68 -4.22
C TYR A 202 -24.30 -5.83 -5.10
N GLY A 203 -24.41 -5.68 -6.42
CA GLY A 203 -23.28 -5.95 -7.34
C GLY A 203 -22.13 -4.96 -7.16
N TRP A 204 -22.46 -3.71 -6.86
CA TRP A 204 -21.50 -2.62 -6.75
C TRP A 204 -20.63 -2.70 -5.50
N VAL A 205 -21.17 -3.19 -4.38
CA VAL A 205 -20.38 -3.39 -3.13
C VAL A 205 -19.29 -4.43 -3.37
N HIS A 206 -19.62 -5.53 -4.05
CA HIS A 206 -18.62 -6.55 -4.41
C HIS A 206 -17.57 -6.02 -5.38
N ASP A 207 -17.95 -5.19 -6.34
CA ASP A 207 -17.02 -4.55 -7.28
C ASP A 207 -16.08 -3.57 -6.56
N VAL A 208 -16.59 -2.76 -5.63
CA VAL A 208 -15.78 -1.89 -4.77
C VAL A 208 -14.79 -2.73 -3.95
N VAL A 209 -15.23 -3.78 -3.28
CA VAL A 209 -14.33 -4.62 -2.46
C VAL A 209 -13.25 -5.30 -3.32
N LYS A 210 -13.59 -5.82 -4.51
CA LYS A 210 -12.62 -6.41 -5.44
C LYS A 210 -11.62 -5.38 -5.95
N LEU A 211 -12.11 -4.19 -6.35
CA LEU A 211 -11.28 -3.10 -6.81
C LEU A 211 -10.35 -2.63 -5.68
N SER A 212 -10.86 -2.41 -4.47
CA SER A 212 -10.06 -2.05 -3.29
C SER A 212 -8.95 -3.06 -3.03
N SER A 213 -9.26 -4.36 -3.13
CA SER A 213 -8.26 -5.42 -2.94
C SER A 213 -7.19 -5.44 -4.03
N ALA A 214 -7.56 -5.21 -5.29
CA ALA A 214 -6.60 -5.13 -6.38
C ALA A 214 -5.75 -3.85 -6.26
N ASN A 215 -6.39 -2.72 -5.96
CA ASN A 215 -5.77 -1.42 -5.80
C ASN A 215 -4.73 -1.41 -4.66
N ALA A 216 -5.04 -2.07 -3.55
CA ALA A 216 -4.14 -2.16 -2.40
C ALA A 216 -2.77 -2.75 -2.74
N GLU A 217 -2.67 -3.62 -3.76
CA GLU A 217 -1.39 -4.21 -4.15
C GLU A 217 -0.39 -3.19 -4.71
N PHE A 218 -0.87 -2.13 -5.37
CA PHE A 218 -0.02 -1.03 -5.81
C PHE A 218 0.67 -0.35 -4.63
N MET A 219 -0.06 -0.15 -3.54
CA MET A 219 0.52 0.39 -2.33
C MET A 219 1.56 -0.55 -1.73
N GLY A 220 1.30 -1.85 -1.75
CA GLY A 220 2.33 -2.83 -1.39
C GLY A 220 3.57 -2.73 -2.28
N LEU A 221 3.43 -2.49 -3.59
CA LEU A 221 4.57 -2.33 -4.49
C LEU A 221 5.40 -1.10 -4.13
N ILE A 222 4.72 0.03 -3.88
CA ILE A 222 5.34 1.28 -3.45
C ILE A 222 6.16 1.07 -2.17
N VAL A 223 5.60 0.36 -1.19
CA VAL A 223 6.29 0.01 0.07
C VAL A 223 7.49 -0.90 -0.17
N ASP A 224 7.36 -1.94 -1.00
CA ASP A 224 8.48 -2.83 -1.33
C ASP A 224 9.62 -2.03 -1.98
N VAL A 225 9.30 -1.16 -2.94
CA VAL A 225 10.27 -0.29 -3.59
C VAL A 225 10.96 0.61 -2.56
N GLU A 226 10.21 1.33 -1.72
CA GLU A 226 10.77 2.19 -0.68
C GLU A 226 11.74 1.43 0.23
N ILE A 227 11.33 0.28 0.75
CA ILE A 227 12.14 -0.48 1.71
C ILE A 227 13.38 -1.05 1.03
N TYR A 228 13.21 -1.78 -0.08
CA TYR A 228 14.35 -2.47 -0.70
C TYR A 228 15.37 -1.51 -1.31
N THR A 229 14.92 -0.40 -1.90
CA THR A 229 15.85 0.61 -2.42
C THR A 229 16.64 1.28 -1.31
N ASN A 230 16.01 1.66 -0.19
CA ASN A 230 16.72 2.25 0.95
C ASN A 230 17.69 1.26 1.61
N VAL A 231 17.36 -0.04 1.62
CA VAL A 231 18.23 -1.06 2.21
C VAL A 231 19.46 -1.32 1.35
N VAL A 232 19.33 -1.37 0.02
CA VAL A 232 20.51 -1.57 -0.86
C VAL A 232 21.31 -0.31 -1.07
N LYS A 233 20.69 0.87 -1.06
CA LYS A 233 21.42 2.12 -1.22
C LYS A 233 22.30 2.48 -0.03
N GLU A 234 22.30 1.74 1.08
CA GLU A 234 23.15 1.85 2.30
C GLU A 234 23.24 3.23 3.00
N TRP A 235 22.77 4.30 2.37
CA TRP A 235 22.86 5.68 2.82
C TRP A 235 21.66 6.02 3.71
N GLN A 236 21.78 7.13 4.46
CA GLN A 236 20.70 7.69 5.29
C GLN A 236 19.36 7.59 4.55
N TYR A 237 18.30 7.15 5.24
CA TYR A 237 16.96 6.98 4.65
C TYR A 237 16.60 8.17 3.74
N VAL A 238 16.35 7.87 2.48
CA VAL A 238 15.91 8.85 1.48
C VAL A 238 14.45 8.52 1.17
N PRO A 239 13.49 9.37 1.56
CA PRO A 239 12.11 9.22 1.13
C PRO A 239 12.10 9.18 -0.39
N SER A 240 11.77 8.02 -0.95
CA SER A 240 12.00 7.78 -2.38
C SER A 240 10.69 7.65 -3.13
N ALA A 241 9.66 7.09 -2.52
CA ALA A 241 8.38 6.79 -3.17
C ALA A 241 7.18 7.40 -2.44
N ILE A 242 7.19 7.55 -1.11
CA ILE A 242 5.99 7.88 -0.30
C ILE A 242 5.84 9.39 0.00
N ARG A 243 6.93 10.15 0.14
CA ARG A 243 6.89 11.63 0.24
C ARG A 243 7.19 12.24 -1.12
N VAL A 244 6.15 12.75 -1.80
CA VAL A 244 6.27 13.57 -3.02
C VAL A 244 6.18 15.03 -2.65
#